data_AF-A0A7Y4P4C7-F1
#
_entry.id   AF-A0A7Y4P4C7-F1
#
_cell.length_a   1.000
_cell.length_b   1.000
_cell.length_c   1.000
_cell.angle_alpha   90.00
_cell.angle_beta   90.00
_cell.angle_gamma   90.00
#
_symmetry.space_group_name_H-M   'P 1'
#
loop_
_entity.id
_entity.type
_entity.pdbx_description
1 polymer ?
#
loop_
_entity_poly.entity_id
_entity_poly.type
_entity_poly.pdbx_seq_one_letter_code
_entity_poly.pdbx_strand_id
1 'polypeptide(L)'
;MTTDVFEPLAALEGVGSSARAARDAVDVLLRDRGLRKVGSDMTAEALLRGAHASAALAGSAATLDDVRRDSGADGLVAGAVRITGELMRLAPQVDTAPVQVWTRLHQLAGADLGPEATLGHLRTAREPLPDDIPGLPPAPSAGEMWERLSALAQNLSRPTKAPGLVAAAIVHAELAILRPFPTANGLVARAAERAVLVARGIDPVAVTVPELGHWELSATYAPGLVDYAASGLVGVRDWLLRSCEVVALGAERSPLAR
;
A
#
# COMPACT_ATOMS: atom_id res chain seq x y z
N MET A 1 26.63 -5.85 13.66
CA MET A 1 25.38 -6.43 13.13
C MET A 1 24.31 -5.39 13.29
N THR A 2 23.70 -4.94 12.21
CA THR A 2 22.63 -3.93 12.27
C THR A 2 21.32 -4.61 12.66
N THR A 3 20.58 -4.01 13.59
CA THR A 3 19.34 -4.56 14.17
C THR A 3 18.22 -4.63 13.13
N ASP A 4 17.53 -5.77 13.05
CA ASP A 4 16.28 -5.92 12.31
C ASP A 4 15.17 -5.17 13.04
N VAL A 5 14.64 -4.11 12.42
CA VAL A 5 13.63 -3.25 13.04
C VAL A 5 12.21 -3.81 12.91
N PHE A 6 11.98 -4.74 11.98
CA PHE A 6 10.64 -5.30 11.74
C PHE A 6 10.41 -6.55 12.60
N GLU A 7 11.44 -7.37 12.85
CA GLU A 7 11.31 -8.62 13.62
C GLU A 7 10.64 -8.41 15.00
N PRO A 8 11.05 -7.41 15.81
CA PRO A 8 10.41 -7.16 17.10
C PRO A 8 8.91 -6.82 17.01
N LEU A 9 8.46 -6.23 15.90
CA LEU A 9 7.05 -5.86 15.72
C LEU A 9 6.14 -7.08 15.60
N ALA A 10 6.67 -8.19 15.06
CA ALA A 10 5.93 -9.45 14.98
C ALA A 10 5.69 -10.10 16.37
N ALA A 11 6.45 -9.70 17.39
CA ALA A 11 6.31 -10.16 18.76
C ALA A 11 5.31 -9.32 19.59
N LEU A 12 4.79 -8.22 19.03
CA LEU A 12 3.70 -7.48 19.65
C LEU A 12 2.47 -8.39 19.78
N GLU A 13 1.70 -8.16 20.85
CA GLU A 13 0.55 -8.97 21.21
C GLU A 13 -0.40 -9.16 20.02
N GLY A 14 -0.69 -10.42 19.68
CA GLY A 14 -1.60 -10.80 18.60
C GLY A 14 -1.07 -10.61 17.17
N VAL A 15 0.00 -9.85 16.94
CA VAL A 15 0.50 -9.53 15.59
C VAL A 15 0.98 -10.78 14.86
N GLY A 16 1.87 -11.56 15.50
CA GLY A 16 2.41 -12.77 14.86
C GLY A 16 1.35 -13.82 14.52
N SER A 17 0.32 -13.99 15.36
CA SER A 17 -0.80 -14.89 15.08
C SER A 17 -1.70 -14.37 13.97
N SER A 18 -2.01 -13.06 13.97
CA SER A 18 -2.86 -12.43 12.95
C SER A 18 -2.19 -12.42 11.58
N ALA A 19 -0.88 -12.17 11.53
CA ALA A 19 -0.10 -12.24 10.29
C ALA A 19 -0.07 -13.66 9.71
N ARG A 20 0.00 -14.69 10.56
CA ARG A 20 -0.13 -16.10 10.13
C ARG A 20 -1.53 -16.39 9.58
N ALA A 21 -2.58 -15.99 10.29
CA ALA A 21 -3.95 -16.22 9.85
C ALA A 21 -4.24 -15.51 8.50
N ALA A 22 -3.79 -14.26 8.33
CA ALA A 22 -3.91 -13.54 7.07
C ALA A 22 -3.11 -14.23 5.95
N ARG A 23 -1.89 -14.71 6.24
CA ARG A 23 -1.11 -15.50 5.28
C ARG A 23 -1.85 -16.77 4.87
N ASP A 24 -2.43 -17.49 5.83
CA ASP A 24 -3.18 -18.73 5.59
C ASP A 24 -4.41 -18.47 4.71
N ALA A 25 -5.14 -17.37 4.90
CA ALA A 25 -6.25 -16.96 4.03
C ALA A 25 -5.80 -16.76 2.57
N VAL A 26 -4.66 -16.10 2.37
CA VAL A 26 -4.07 -15.92 1.03
C VAL A 26 -3.59 -17.26 0.45
N ASP A 27 -2.96 -18.11 1.27
CA ASP A 27 -2.49 -19.42 0.84
C ASP A 27 -3.65 -20.34 0.44
N VAL A 28 -4.77 -20.33 1.17
CA VAL A 28 -5.99 -21.06 0.81
C VAL A 28 -6.52 -20.59 -0.54
N LEU A 29 -6.61 -19.27 -0.75
CA LEU A 29 -7.00 -18.70 -2.04
C LEU A 29 -6.10 -19.21 -3.18
N LEU A 30 -4.77 -19.17 -2.99
CA LEU A 30 -3.79 -19.57 -4.00
C LEU A 30 -3.73 -21.09 -4.23
N ARG A 31 -3.97 -21.91 -3.20
CA ARG A 31 -3.96 -23.39 -3.28
C ARG A 31 -5.25 -23.94 -3.87
N ASP A 32 -6.40 -23.57 -3.32
CA ASP A 32 -7.70 -24.16 -3.68
C ASP A 32 -8.13 -23.75 -5.09
N ARG A 33 -7.76 -22.53 -5.49
CA ARG A 33 -8.13 -21.96 -6.80
C ARG A 33 -6.98 -21.99 -7.80
N GLY A 34 -5.80 -22.43 -7.33
CA GLY A 34 -4.69 -22.97 -8.09
C GLY A 34 -3.79 -21.92 -8.72
N LEU A 35 -2.59 -21.74 -8.15
CA LEU A 35 -1.44 -21.04 -8.78
C LEU A 35 -1.19 -21.46 -10.25
N ARG A 36 -1.56 -22.69 -10.65
CA ARG A 36 -1.45 -23.20 -12.03
C ARG A 36 -2.56 -22.73 -12.99
N LYS A 37 -3.63 -22.10 -12.48
CA LYS A 37 -4.81 -21.66 -13.23
C LYS A 37 -5.08 -20.15 -13.12
N VAL A 38 -4.25 -19.38 -12.41
CA VAL A 38 -4.36 -17.93 -12.39
C VAL A 38 -3.93 -17.39 -13.77
N GLY A 39 -4.91 -17.08 -14.60
CA GLY A 39 -4.69 -16.41 -15.88
C GLY A 39 -4.37 -14.92 -15.69
N SER A 40 -3.76 -14.33 -16.71
CA SER A 40 -3.47 -12.89 -16.74
C SER A 40 -4.74 -12.03 -16.66
N ASP A 41 -5.87 -12.55 -17.12
CA ASP A 41 -7.20 -11.96 -17.01
C ASP A 41 -7.65 -11.81 -15.55
N MET A 42 -7.38 -12.82 -14.72
CA MET A 42 -7.75 -12.82 -13.31
C MET A 42 -6.88 -11.85 -12.50
N THR A 43 -5.57 -11.83 -12.77
CA THR A 43 -4.67 -10.82 -12.19
C THR A 43 -5.08 -9.41 -12.63
N ALA A 44 -5.40 -9.21 -13.92
CA ALA A 44 -5.86 -7.92 -14.42
C ALA A 44 -7.15 -7.46 -13.73
N GLU A 45 -8.13 -8.35 -13.55
CA GLU A 45 -9.37 -8.03 -12.83
C GLU A 45 -9.11 -7.71 -11.34
N ALA A 46 -8.22 -8.45 -10.65
CA ALA A 46 -7.84 -8.16 -9.27
C ALA A 46 -7.15 -6.79 -9.13
N LEU A 47 -6.33 -6.44 -10.12
CA LEU A 47 -5.67 -5.15 -10.20
C LEU A 47 -6.65 -4.01 -10.47
N LEU A 48 -7.60 -4.16 -11.41
CA LEU A 48 -8.63 -3.15 -11.71
C LEU A 48 -9.56 -2.90 -10.51
N ARG A 49 -9.93 -3.95 -9.77
CA ARG A 49 -10.65 -3.79 -8.49
C ARG A 49 -9.85 -2.99 -7.47
N GLY A 50 -8.55 -3.27 -7.38
CA GLY A 50 -7.63 -2.53 -6.52
C GLY A 50 -7.51 -1.06 -6.92
N ALA A 51 -7.39 -0.78 -8.21
CA ALA A 51 -7.34 0.58 -8.75
C ALA A 51 -8.59 1.37 -8.40
N HIS A 52 -9.77 0.78 -8.63
CA HIS A 52 -11.05 1.38 -8.26
C HIS A 52 -11.14 1.66 -6.76
N ALA A 53 -10.88 0.68 -5.90
CA ALA A 53 -10.96 0.87 -4.45
C ALA A 53 -9.94 1.90 -3.94
N SER A 54 -8.75 1.92 -4.52
CA SER A 54 -7.71 2.90 -4.20
C SER A 54 -8.11 4.32 -4.62
N ALA A 55 -8.72 4.49 -5.79
CA ALA A 55 -9.22 5.77 -6.25
C ALA A 55 -10.42 6.25 -5.42
N ALA A 56 -11.34 5.34 -5.06
CA ALA A 56 -12.48 5.64 -4.20
C ALA A 56 -12.04 6.14 -2.81
N LEU A 57 -11.03 5.50 -2.21
CA LEU A 57 -10.40 5.99 -0.97
C LEU A 57 -9.73 7.36 -1.10
N ALA A 58 -9.34 7.76 -2.32
CA ALA A 58 -8.80 9.08 -2.61
C ALA A 58 -9.88 10.10 -2.99
N GLY A 59 -11.16 9.72 -2.97
CA GLY A 59 -12.30 10.61 -3.22
C GLY A 59 -12.90 10.53 -4.62
N SER A 60 -12.47 9.59 -5.47
CA SER A 60 -13.12 9.37 -6.76
C SER A 60 -14.55 8.83 -6.58
N ALA A 61 -15.46 9.29 -7.43
CA ALA A 61 -16.84 8.80 -7.51
C ALA A 61 -17.07 7.77 -8.63
N ALA A 62 -16.01 7.40 -9.37
CA ALA A 62 -16.10 6.44 -10.47
C ALA A 62 -16.53 5.07 -9.97
N THR A 63 -17.34 4.37 -10.75
CA THR A 63 -17.72 2.98 -10.46
C THR A 63 -16.67 2.01 -10.99
N LEU A 64 -16.65 0.76 -10.48
CA LEU A 64 -15.77 -0.28 -11.02
C LEU A 64 -15.99 -0.52 -12.52
N ASP A 65 -17.22 -0.32 -12.97
CA ASP A 65 -17.62 -0.46 -14.37
C ASP A 65 -17.06 0.66 -15.25
N ASP A 66 -16.92 1.87 -14.71
CA ASP A 66 -16.23 2.99 -15.36
C ASP A 66 -14.74 2.68 -15.53
N VAL A 67 -14.10 2.16 -14.48
CA VAL A 67 -12.68 1.73 -14.50
C VAL A 67 -12.44 0.64 -15.54
N ARG A 68 -13.33 -0.36 -15.64
CA ARG A 68 -13.21 -1.46 -16.61
C ARG A 68 -13.35 -1.00 -18.07
N ARG A 69 -14.20 0.00 -18.32
CA ARG A 69 -14.48 0.53 -19.66
C ARG A 69 -13.55 1.68 -20.05
N ASP A 70 -12.69 2.12 -19.14
CA ASP A 70 -11.88 3.34 -19.29
C ASP A 70 -12.75 4.56 -19.66
N SER A 71 -13.96 4.63 -19.10
CA SER A 71 -14.95 5.66 -19.41
C SER A 71 -15.14 6.59 -18.22
N GLY A 72 -14.86 7.88 -18.36
CA GLY A 72 -15.09 8.85 -17.28
C GLY A 72 -14.10 8.77 -16.11
N ALA A 73 -12.91 8.21 -16.33
CA ALA A 73 -11.84 8.16 -15.34
C ALA A 73 -11.37 9.60 -15.01
N ASP A 74 -11.56 10.00 -13.75
CA ASP A 74 -10.85 11.15 -13.21
C ASP A 74 -9.35 10.84 -13.05
N GLY A 75 -8.55 11.86 -12.72
CA GLY A 75 -7.10 11.70 -12.57
C GLY A 75 -6.69 10.68 -11.51
N LEU A 76 -7.52 10.43 -10.49
CA LEU A 76 -7.24 9.43 -9.45
C LEU A 76 -7.38 8.02 -10.01
N VAL A 77 -8.45 7.76 -10.77
CA VAL A 77 -8.67 6.49 -11.45
C VAL A 77 -7.58 6.25 -12.48
N ALA A 78 -7.29 7.23 -13.34
CA ALA A 78 -6.27 7.11 -14.37
C ALA A 78 -4.90 6.79 -13.74
N GLY A 79 -4.52 7.50 -12.67
CA GLY A 79 -3.30 7.24 -11.92
C GLY A 79 -3.25 5.85 -11.28
N ALA A 80 -4.34 5.42 -10.65
CA ALA A 80 -4.44 4.09 -10.04
C ALA A 80 -4.36 2.97 -11.09
N VAL A 81 -4.99 3.12 -12.26
CA VAL A 81 -4.88 2.17 -13.37
C VAL A 81 -3.45 2.12 -13.92
N ARG A 82 -2.78 3.27 -14.12
CA ARG A 82 -1.37 3.30 -14.55
C ARG A 82 -0.44 2.56 -13.59
N ILE A 83 -0.65 2.70 -12.27
CA ILE A 83 0.08 1.93 -11.25
C ILE A 83 -0.07 0.43 -11.50
N THR A 84 -1.29 -0.06 -11.75
CA THR A 84 -1.51 -1.50 -11.92
C THR A 84 -0.72 -2.10 -13.09
N GLY A 85 -0.56 -1.34 -14.18
CA GLY A 85 0.21 -1.77 -15.35
C GLY A 85 1.71 -1.94 -15.08
N GLU A 86 2.25 -1.32 -14.03
CA GLU A 86 3.66 -1.41 -13.67
C GLU A 86 3.94 -2.14 -12.36
N LEU A 87 2.92 -2.46 -11.56
CA LEU A 87 3.08 -3.04 -10.22
C LEU A 87 4.00 -4.27 -10.22
N MET A 88 3.73 -5.24 -11.10
CA MET A 88 4.51 -6.48 -11.18
C MET A 88 5.95 -6.25 -11.63
N ARG A 89 6.22 -5.19 -12.41
CA ARG A 89 7.55 -4.79 -12.84
C ARG A 89 8.33 -4.10 -11.71
N LEU A 90 7.63 -3.36 -10.85
CA LEU A 90 8.20 -2.59 -9.75
C LEU A 90 8.45 -3.42 -8.49
N ALA A 91 7.58 -4.40 -8.19
CA ALA A 91 7.67 -5.18 -6.96
C ALA A 91 9.06 -5.80 -6.70
N PRO A 92 9.77 -6.40 -7.67
CA PRO A 92 11.11 -6.96 -7.44
C PRO A 92 12.17 -5.93 -6.99
N GLN A 93 11.91 -4.63 -7.19
CA GLN A 93 12.83 -3.53 -6.87
C GLN A 93 12.61 -2.96 -5.46
N VAL A 94 11.55 -3.36 -4.76
CA VAL A 94 11.19 -2.83 -3.43
C VAL A 94 12.34 -3.00 -2.42
N ASP A 95 13.05 -4.12 -2.49
CA ASP A 95 14.12 -4.41 -1.53
C ASP A 95 15.46 -3.76 -1.92
N THR A 96 15.66 -3.38 -3.19
CA THR A 96 16.96 -2.87 -3.66
C THR A 96 16.95 -1.38 -3.97
N ALA A 97 15.80 -0.84 -4.37
CA ALA A 97 15.63 0.56 -4.74
C ALA A 97 14.25 1.10 -4.30
N PRO A 98 13.89 1.01 -3.01
CA PRO A 98 12.55 1.39 -2.52
C PRO A 98 12.14 2.82 -2.86
N VAL A 99 13.06 3.78 -2.72
CA VAL A 99 12.78 5.18 -3.07
C VAL A 99 12.46 5.33 -4.56
N GLN A 100 13.15 4.62 -5.45
CA GLN A 100 12.87 4.67 -6.89
C GLN A 100 11.51 4.05 -7.23
N VAL A 101 11.12 3.00 -6.50
CA VAL A 101 9.76 2.43 -6.61
C VAL A 101 8.73 3.47 -6.20
N TRP A 102 8.87 4.11 -5.04
CA TRP A 102 7.89 5.10 -4.56
C TRP A 102 7.80 6.33 -5.46
N THR A 103 8.93 6.85 -5.96
CA THR A 103 8.91 7.98 -6.90
C THR A 103 8.28 7.58 -8.23
N ARG A 104 8.52 6.36 -8.74
CA ARG A 104 7.85 5.86 -9.95
C ARG A 104 6.35 5.69 -9.73
N LEU A 105 5.92 5.15 -8.59
CA LEU A 105 4.51 5.07 -8.23
C LEU A 105 3.85 6.46 -8.22
N HIS A 106 4.53 7.48 -7.66
CA HIS A 106 4.02 8.86 -7.69
C HIS A 106 3.97 9.43 -9.12
N GLN A 107 4.94 9.16 -9.98
CA GLN A 107 4.88 9.58 -11.39
C GLN A 107 3.64 9.02 -12.12
N LEU A 108 3.28 7.77 -11.84
CA LEU A 108 2.10 7.14 -12.42
C LEU A 108 0.80 7.71 -11.83
N ALA A 109 0.76 7.86 -10.50
CA ALA A 109 -0.42 8.29 -9.77
C ALA A 109 -0.75 9.77 -9.97
N GLY A 110 0.28 10.63 -9.99
CA GLY A 110 0.15 12.09 -9.98
C GLY A 110 0.02 12.74 -11.35
N ALA A 111 0.13 11.98 -12.45
CA ALA A 111 0.27 12.52 -13.80
C ALA A 111 -0.83 13.51 -14.21
N ASP A 112 -2.06 13.32 -13.70
CA ASP A 112 -3.22 14.19 -13.97
C ASP A 112 -3.65 15.02 -12.74
N LEU A 113 -2.85 15.02 -11.66
CA LEU A 113 -3.20 15.61 -10.36
C LEU A 113 -2.33 16.80 -9.97
N GLY A 114 -1.29 17.10 -10.75
CA GLY A 114 -0.37 18.20 -10.46
C GLY A 114 0.58 18.50 -11.61
N PRO A 115 1.48 19.48 -11.44
CA PRO A 115 2.43 19.86 -12.48
C PRO A 115 3.43 18.74 -12.76
N GLU A 116 3.73 18.50 -14.05
CA GLU A 116 4.69 17.47 -14.49
C GLU A 116 6.06 17.58 -13.80
N ALA A 117 6.53 18.82 -13.57
CA ALA A 117 7.80 19.10 -12.89
C ALA A 117 7.87 18.61 -11.43
N THR A 118 6.74 18.20 -10.84
CA THR A 118 6.68 17.67 -9.47
C THR A 118 6.56 16.15 -9.41
N LEU A 119 6.38 15.48 -10.55
CA LEU A 119 6.18 14.04 -10.62
C LEU A 119 7.43 13.28 -10.17
N GLY A 120 7.26 12.38 -9.21
CA GLY A 120 8.34 11.65 -8.56
C GLY A 120 9.27 12.49 -7.67
N HIS A 121 9.02 13.78 -7.49
CA HIS A 121 9.83 14.62 -6.61
C HIS A 121 9.34 14.55 -5.16
N LEU A 122 10.24 14.18 -4.25
CA LEU A 122 9.99 14.25 -2.81
C LEU A 122 9.94 15.72 -2.39
N ARG A 123 8.94 16.09 -1.58
CA ARG A 123 8.74 17.48 -1.14
C ARG A 123 9.92 18.00 -0.32
N THR A 124 10.15 19.30 -0.40
CA THR A 124 11.12 20.03 0.41
C THR A 124 10.39 20.92 1.42
N ALA A 125 11.13 21.75 2.16
CA ALA A 125 10.54 22.71 3.09
C ALA A 125 9.91 23.94 2.40
N ARG A 126 10.00 24.03 1.06
CA ARG A 126 9.51 25.17 0.27
C ARG A 126 8.07 24.98 -0.20
N GLU A 127 7.62 23.74 -0.31
CA GLU A 127 6.27 23.37 -0.72
C GLU A 127 5.30 23.38 0.47
N PRO A 128 4.01 23.65 0.24
CA PRO A 128 2.99 23.46 1.27
C PRO A 128 2.92 22.00 1.71
N LEU A 129 2.45 21.78 2.95
CA LEU A 129 2.19 20.43 3.42
C LEU A 129 1.03 19.81 2.63
N PRO A 130 1.18 18.58 2.11
CA PRO A 130 0.09 17.87 1.44
C PRO A 130 -1.01 17.48 2.43
N ASP A 131 -2.25 17.56 1.97
CA ASP A 131 -3.48 17.22 2.72
C ASP A 131 -4.42 16.32 1.88
N ASP A 132 -3.83 15.44 1.09
CA ASP A 132 -4.50 14.60 0.09
C ASP A 132 -5.02 13.25 0.65
N ILE A 133 -4.95 13.06 1.97
CA ILE A 133 -5.49 11.90 2.67
C ILE A 133 -6.45 12.40 3.77
N PRO A 134 -7.78 12.35 3.53
CA PRO A 134 -8.77 12.87 4.47
C PRO A 134 -8.70 12.22 5.86
N GLY A 135 -8.87 13.04 6.90
CA GLY A 135 -8.96 12.58 8.29
C GLY A 135 -7.62 12.39 9.01
N LEU A 136 -6.48 12.68 8.35
CA LEU A 136 -5.18 12.70 8.99
C LEU A 136 -4.83 14.09 9.54
N PRO A 137 -4.00 14.20 10.60
CA PRO A 137 -3.41 15.48 11.00
C PRO A 137 -2.49 16.04 9.90
N PRO A 138 -2.04 17.30 10.00
CA PRO A 138 -1.04 17.85 9.09
C PRO A 138 0.17 16.93 8.91
N ALA A 139 0.72 16.85 7.69
CA ALA A 139 1.92 16.08 7.41
C ALA A 139 3.13 16.58 8.24
N PRO A 140 4.06 15.70 8.62
CA PRO A 140 5.29 16.13 9.27
C PRO A 140 6.12 17.13 8.46
N SER A 141 7.04 17.83 9.11
CA SER A 141 7.98 18.71 8.41
C SER A 141 8.78 17.94 7.33
N ALA A 142 9.30 18.66 6.32
CA ALA A 142 10.13 18.01 5.30
C ALA A 142 11.36 17.32 5.91
N GLY A 143 12.00 17.92 6.92
CA GLY A 143 13.15 17.32 7.61
C GLY A 143 12.83 15.98 8.24
N GLU A 144 11.74 15.92 9.02
CA GLU A 144 11.27 14.67 9.64
C GLU A 144 10.88 13.63 8.59
N MET A 145 10.21 14.05 7.51
CA MET A 145 9.86 13.17 6.40
C MET A 145 11.10 12.54 5.75
N TRP A 146 12.11 13.34 5.42
CA TRP A 146 13.34 12.86 4.80
C TRP A 146 14.10 11.89 5.71
N GLU A 147 14.17 12.18 7.01
CA GLU A 147 14.82 11.31 8.01
C GLU A 147 14.12 9.95 8.08
N ARG A 148 12.80 9.93 8.30
CA ARG A 148 12.02 8.70 8.45
C ARG A 148 11.94 7.91 7.16
N LEU A 149 11.75 8.56 6.01
CA LEU A 149 11.70 7.90 4.70
C LEU A 149 13.03 7.24 4.34
N SER A 150 14.15 7.92 4.64
CA SER A 150 15.50 7.35 4.46
C SER A 150 15.72 6.13 5.37
N ALA A 151 15.31 6.23 6.64
CA ALA A 151 15.39 5.09 7.56
C ALA A 151 14.52 3.91 7.10
N LEU A 152 13.29 4.16 6.63
CA LEU A 152 12.40 3.13 6.09
C LEU A 152 13.05 2.43 4.88
N ALA A 153 13.55 3.21 3.92
CA ALA A 153 14.22 2.68 2.73
C ALA A 153 15.44 1.80 3.09
N GLN A 154 16.29 2.28 4.01
CA GLN A 154 17.46 1.52 4.47
C GLN A 154 17.08 0.21 5.17
N ASN A 155 16.00 0.22 5.96
CA ASN A 155 15.54 -0.97 6.66
C ASN A 155 14.87 -1.98 5.72
N LEU A 156 14.13 -1.52 4.71
CA LEU A 156 13.51 -2.41 3.73
C LEU A 156 14.55 -3.16 2.89
N SER A 157 15.70 -2.53 2.64
CA SER A 157 16.85 -3.15 1.95
C SER A 157 17.70 -4.08 2.80
N ARG A 158 17.36 -4.28 4.08
CA ARG A 158 18.05 -5.23 4.96
C ARG A 158 17.28 -6.55 5.05
N PRO A 159 17.97 -7.67 5.26
CA PRO A 159 17.30 -8.92 5.60
C PRO A 159 16.46 -8.76 6.87
N THR A 160 15.27 -9.37 6.87
CA THR A 160 14.40 -9.40 8.04
C THR A 160 13.83 -10.79 8.26
N LYS A 161 13.57 -11.14 9.51
CA LYS A 161 12.81 -12.36 9.90
C LYS A 161 11.33 -12.08 10.14
N ALA A 162 10.90 -10.82 10.07
CA ALA A 162 9.50 -10.47 10.20
C ALA A 162 8.67 -11.08 9.05
N PRO A 163 7.39 -11.41 9.28
CA PRO A 163 6.47 -11.72 8.19
C PRO A 163 6.40 -10.55 7.19
N GLY A 164 6.37 -10.84 5.89
CA GLY A 164 6.28 -9.80 4.85
C GLY A 164 5.08 -8.84 5.03
N LEU A 165 3.99 -9.34 5.63
CA LEU A 165 2.81 -8.55 6.03
C LEU A 165 3.15 -7.41 7.00
N VAL A 166 4.06 -7.63 7.95
CA VAL A 166 4.49 -6.59 8.90
C VAL A 166 5.22 -5.48 8.16
N ALA A 167 6.17 -5.83 7.28
CA ALA A 167 6.90 -4.85 6.48
C ALA A 167 5.95 -4.07 5.55
N ALA A 168 5.00 -4.75 4.90
CA ALA A 168 4.01 -4.11 4.02
C ALA A 168 3.16 -3.08 4.78
N ALA A 169 2.65 -3.45 5.95
CA ALA A 169 1.85 -2.58 6.80
C ALA A 169 2.63 -1.34 7.28
N ILE A 170 3.90 -1.51 7.68
CA ILE A 170 4.74 -0.36 8.08
C ILE A 170 5.05 0.56 6.90
N VAL A 171 5.36 0.00 5.72
CA VAL A 171 5.58 0.80 4.50
C VAL A 171 4.34 1.60 4.15
N HIS A 172 3.16 1.01 4.24
CA HIS A 172 1.90 1.72 4.05
C HIS A 172 1.78 2.90 5.02
N ALA A 173 1.85 2.64 6.33
CA ALA A 173 1.61 3.66 7.34
C ALA A 173 2.63 4.80 7.27
N GLU A 174 3.92 4.50 7.12
CA GLU A 174 4.93 5.54 6.99
C GLU A 174 4.67 6.41 5.75
N LEU A 175 4.42 5.83 4.57
CA LEU A 175 4.15 6.63 3.37
C LEU A 175 2.88 7.49 3.52
N ALA A 176 1.82 6.93 4.11
CA ALA A 176 0.56 7.65 4.33
C ALA A 176 0.70 8.79 5.36
N ILE A 177 1.49 8.61 6.42
CA ILE A 177 1.72 9.65 7.43
C ILE A 177 2.67 10.73 6.91
N LEU A 178 3.80 10.30 6.35
CA LEU A 178 4.87 11.18 5.89
C LEU A 178 4.44 12.05 4.71
N ARG A 179 3.52 11.55 3.86
CA ARG A 179 3.09 12.17 2.61
C ARG A 179 4.26 12.81 1.85
N PRO A 180 5.19 11.98 1.33
CA PRO A 180 6.43 12.47 0.75
C PRO A 180 6.26 13.25 -0.55
N PHE A 181 5.10 13.18 -1.19
CA PHE A 181 4.82 13.81 -2.48
C PHE A 181 3.80 14.96 -2.35
N PRO A 182 3.74 15.90 -3.30
CA PRO A 182 2.74 16.99 -3.27
C PRO A 182 1.28 16.50 -3.37
N THR A 183 1.05 15.35 -4.00
CA THR A 183 -0.28 14.75 -4.20
C THR A 183 -0.17 13.21 -4.33
N ALA A 184 -1.31 12.53 -4.44
CA ALA A 184 -1.45 11.09 -4.63
C ALA A 184 -0.78 10.18 -3.57
N ASN A 185 -0.45 10.68 -2.38
CA ASN A 185 0.22 9.93 -1.33
C ASN A 185 -0.58 8.70 -0.89
N GLY A 186 -1.91 8.81 -0.82
CA GLY A 186 -2.78 7.67 -0.50
C GLY A 186 -2.71 6.56 -1.54
N LEU A 187 -2.69 6.90 -2.83
CA LEU A 187 -2.52 5.94 -3.92
C LEU A 187 -1.14 5.27 -3.86
N VAL A 188 -0.09 6.07 -3.61
CA VAL A 188 1.28 5.58 -3.49
C VAL A 188 1.45 4.63 -2.29
N ALA A 189 0.89 4.96 -1.12
CA ALA A 189 0.99 4.14 0.08
C ALA A 189 0.36 2.75 -0.12
N ARG A 190 -0.86 2.69 -0.67
CA ARG A 190 -1.56 1.44 -1.00
C ARG A 190 -0.83 0.63 -2.08
N ALA A 191 -0.32 1.29 -3.11
CA ALA A 191 0.45 0.62 -4.15
C ALA A 191 1.79 0.05 -3.64
N ALA A 192 2.46 0.78 -2.75
CA ALA A 192 3.71 0.35 -2.14
C ALA A 192 3.48 -0.85 -1.19
N GLU A 193 2.40 -0.85 -0.42
CA GLU A 193 1.97 -2.03 0.35
C GLU A 193 1.83 -3.26 -0.56
N ARG A 194 1.06 -3.13 -1.64
CA ARG A 194 0.84 -4.24 -2.57
C ARG A 194 2.12 -4.72 -3.24
N ALA A 195 3.03 -3.80 -3.58
CA ALA A 195 4.34 -4.14 -4.10
C ALA A 195 5.18 -4.94 -3.09
N VAL A 196 5.14 -4.60 -1.80
CA VAL A 196 5.82 -5.37 -0.74
C VAL A 196 5.19 -6.76 -0.58
N LEU A 197 3.86 -6.87 -0.61
CA LEU A 197 3.17 -8.17 -0.53
C LEU A 197 3.57 -9.11 -1.68
N VAL A 198 3.70 -8.58 -2.89
CA VAL A 198 4.20 -9.32 -4.07
C VAL A 198 5.67 -9.70 -3.87
N ALA A 199 6.54 -8.72 -3.55
CA ALA A 199 7.99 -8.91 -3.43
C ALA A 199 8.36 -9.94 -2.35
N ARG A 200 7.62 -9.95 -1.24
CA ARG A 200 7.84 -10.86 -0.10
C ARG A 200 7.07 -12.18 -0.22
N GLY A 201 6.49 -12.46 -1.40
CA GLY A 201 5.85 -13.75 -1.71
C GLY A 201 4.54 -14.01 -0.98
N ILE A 202 3.91 -12.98 -0.40
CA ILE A 202 2.58 -13.10 0.20
C ILE A 202 1.56 -13.28 -0.92
N ASP A 203 1.57 -12.39 -1.91
CA ASP A 203 0.68 -12.46 -3.07
C ASP A 203 1.49 -12.37 -4.38
N PRO A 204 2.26 -13.41 -4.74
CA PRO A 204 3.24 -13.35 -5.82
C PRO A 204 2.64 -13.13 -7.21
N VAL A 205 1.32 -13.28 -7.36
CA VAL A 205 0.59 -13.11 -8.62
C VAL A 205 -0.44 -11.96 -8.56
N ALA A 206 -0.39 -11.15 -7.50
CA ALA A 206 -1.21 -9.95 -7.28
C ALA A 206 -2.73 -10.16 -7.39
N VAL A 207 -3.24 -11.31 -6.91
CA VAL A 207 -4.67 -11.66 -7.00
C VAL A 207 -5.48 -11.32 -5.75
N THR A 208 -4.83 -10.98 -4.64
CA THR A 208 -5.49 -10.35 -3.50
C THR A 208 -5.77 -8.88 -3.80
N VAL A 209 -6.78 -8.30 -3.14
CA VAL A 209 -7.19 -6.90 -3.36
C VAL A 209 -7.16 -6.13 -2.03
N PRO A 210 -5.97 -5.88 -1.44
CA PRO A 210 -5.86 -5.18 -0.16
C PRO A 210 -6.47 -3.78 -0.19
N GLU A 211 -6.47 -3.09 -1.33
CA GLU A 211 -7.11 -1.78 -1.47
C GLU A 211 -8.62 -1.85 -1.26
N LEU A 212 -9.26 -2.94 -1.69
CA LEU A 212 -10.68 -3.20 -1.43
C LEU A 212 -10.91 -3.53 0.04
N GLY A 213 -9.99 -4.24 0.69
CA GLY A 213 -10.01 -4.42 2.14
C GLY A 213 -9.92 -3.09 2.90
N HIS A 214 -9.02 -2.20 2.48
CA HIS A 214 -8.94 -0.83 3.03
C HIS A 214 -10.21 -0.02 2.78
N TRP A 215 -10.85 -0.19 1.62
CA TRP A 215 -12.05 0.56 1.26
C TRP A 215 -13.28 0.09 2.05
N GLU A 216 -13.48 -1.22 2.19
CA GLU A 216 -14.55 -1.79 3.02
C GLU A 216 -14.33 -1.47 4.51
N LEU A 217 -13.08 -1.43 4.97
CA LEU A 217 -12.70 -1.02 6.34
C LEU A 217 -12.27 0.46 6.41
N SER A 218 -12.86 1.33 5.57
CA SER A 218 -12.48 2.75 5.48
C SER A 218 -12.73 3.53 6.76
N ALA A 219 -13.77 3.15 7.52
CA ALA A 219 -14.10 3.78 8.81
C ALA A 219 -12.95 3.74 9.83
N THR A 220 -12.07 2.74 9.75
CA THR A 220 -10.93 2.57 10.66
C THR A 220 -9.60 3.01 10.04
N TYR A 221 -9.59 3.46 8.79
CA TYR A 221 -8.35 3.75 8.05
C TYR A 221 -7.62 4.99 8.58
N ALA A 222 -8.28 6.16 8.54
CA ALA A 222 -7.69 7.39 9.07
C ALA A 222 -7.45 7.30 10.59
N PRO A 223 -8.42 6.86 11.44
CA PRO A 223 -8.17 6.69 12.86
C PRO A 223 -6.98 5.77 13.17
N GLY A 224 -6.86 4.63 12.47
CA GLY A 224 -5.74 3.71 12.67
C GLY A 224 -4.37 4.32 12.31
N LEU A 225 -4.31 5.16 11.28
CA LEU A 225 -3.09 5.90 10.94
C LEU A 225 -2.78 7.01 11.97
N VAL A 226 -3.81 7.71 12.47
CA VAL A 226 -3.64 8.68 13.57
C VAL A 226 -3.06 8.00 14.81
N ASP A 227 -3.62 6.87 15.21
CA ASP A 227 -3.14 6.11 16.35
C ASP A 227 -1.73 5.56 16.11
N TYR A 228 -1.43 5.05 14.92
CA TYR A 228 -0.08 4.63 14.53
C TYR A 228 0.95 5.75 14.76
N ALA A 229 0.62 7.00 14.39
CA ALA A 229 1.53 8.13 14.53
C ALA A 229 1.66 8.66 15.96
N ALA A 230 0.63 8.54 16.79
CA ALA A 230 0.55 9.23 18.08
C ALA A 230 0.68 8.31 19.31
N SER A 231 0.31 7.03 19.19
CA SER A 231 0.09 6.13 20.33
C SER A 231 1.25 5.16 20.59
N GLY A 232 2.43 5.42 20.02
CA GLY A 232 3.63 4.60 20.19
C GLY A 232 3.42 3.14 19.76
N LEU A 233 3.99 2.19 20.51
CA LEU A 233 3.90 0.75 20.18
C LEU A 233 2.47 0.19 20.18
N VAL A 234 1.54 0.80 20.95
CA VAL A 234 0.13 0.39 20.95
C VAL A 234 -0.51 0.73 19.61
N GLY A 235 -0.33 1.96 19.13
CA GLY A 235 -0.81 2.37 17.81
C GLY A 235 -0.20 1.55 16.67
N VAL A 236 1.10 1.24 16.77
CA VAL A 236 1.78 0.36 15.81
C VAL A 236 1.18 -1.04 15.81
N ARG A 237 0.97 -1.65 17.00
CA ARG A 237 0.32 -2.96 17.12
C ARG A 237 -1.06 -2.95 16.48
N ASP A 238 -1.89 -1.97 16.81
CA ASP A 238 -3.29 -1.91 16.38
C ASP A 238 -3.38 -1.71 14.86
N TRP A 239 -2.49 -0.90 14.28
CA TRP A 239 -2.34 -0.80 12.83
C TRP A 239 -1.96 -2.14 12.18
N LEU A 240 -0.98 -2.86 12.75
CA LEU A 240 -0.55 -4.16 12.22
C LEU A 240 -1.67 -5.21 12.27
N LEU A 241 -2.47 -5.24 13.34
CA LEU A 241 -3.65 -6.10 13.46
C LEU A 241 -4.69 -5.75 12.39
N ARG A 242 -4.99 -4.45 12.24
CA ARG A 242 -5.91 -3.95 11.20
C ARG A 242 -5.42 -4.31 9.79
N SER A 243 -4.13 -4.20 9.50
CA SER A 243 -3.56 -4.57 8.21
C SER A 243 -3.69 -6.08 7.93
N CYS A 244 -3.59 -6.94 8.95
CA CYS A 244 -3.85 -8.37 8.79
C CYS A 244 -5.31 -8.64 8.39
N GLU A 245 -6.26 -7.94 9.03
CA GLU A 245 -7.69 -8.02 8.68
C GLU A 245 -7.95 -7.54 7.24
N VAL A 246 -7.35 -6.41 6.84
CA VAL A 246 -7.42 -5.90 5.46
C VAL A 246 -6.95 -6.93 4.44
N VAL A 247 -5.82 -7.60 4.69
CA VAL A 247 -5.30 -8.57 3.72
C VAL A 247 -6.16 -9.82 3.67
N ALA A 248 -6.66 -10.31 4.81
CA ALA A 248 -7.61 -11.42 4.83
C ALA A 248 -8.89 -11.08 4.02
N LEU A 249 -9.46 -9.90 4.24
CA LEU A 249 -10.61 -9.40 3.49
C LEU A 249 -10.28 -9.22 2.00
N GLY A 250 -9.09 -8.70 1.68
CA GLY A 250 -8.60 -8.57 0.31
C GLY A 250 -8.45 -9.92 -0.41
N ALA A 251 -8.14 -10.99 0.31
CA ALA A 251 -8.14 -12.35 -0.23
C ALA A 251 -9.57 -12.85 -0.50
N GLU A 252 -10.51 -12.62 0.42
CA GLU A 252 -11.93 -12.97 0.23
C GLU A 252 -12.60 -12.21 -0.92
N ARG A 253 -12.17 -10.98 -1.19
CA ARG A 253 -12.69 -10.15 -2.30
C ARG A 253 -11.96 -10.35 -3.62
N SER A 254 -10.99 -11.25 -3.64
CA SER A 254 -10.30 -11.65 -4.87
C SER A 254 -11.31 -12.11 -5.92
N PRO A 255 -11.08 -11.83 -7.21
CA PRO A 255 -11.90 -12.40 -8.27
C PRO A 255 -11.80 -13.94 -8.34
N LEU A 256 -10.81 -14.55 -7.67
CA LEU A 256 -10.69 -16.00 -7.50
C LEU A 256 -11.63 -16.59 -6.44
N ALA A 257 -12.20 -15.79 -5.54
CA ALA A 257 -12.98 -16.27 -4.39
C ALA A 257 -14.43 -16.71 -4.73
N ARG A 258 -14.72 -16.98 -6.01
CA ARG A 258 -16.05 -17.41 -6.48
C ARG A 258 -16.36 -18.89 -6.21
#